data_AF-I9NHT8-F1
#
_entry.id   AF-I9NHT8-F1
#
_cell.length_a   1.000
_cell.length_b   1.000
_cell.length_c   1.000
_cell.angle_alpha   90.00
_cell.angle_beta   90.00
_cell.angle_gamma   90.00
#
_symmetry.space_group_name_H-M   'P 1'
#
loop_
_entity.id
_entity.type
_entity.pdbx_description
1 polymer ?
#
loop_
_entity_poly.entity_id
_entity_poly.type
_entity_poly.pdbx_seq_one_letter_code
_entity_poly.pdbx_strand_id
1 'polypeptide(L)'
;MQQSARERHQALLKGKETLTESLAGLRSEQSAALINGTEFAHGADIRALTDDIEALDGAIEVVSADADAEEVRQRATSNIERRQQDLQQFDGNSERWLTIVADIEAAVSTAVEGLAELHTLASEMETFALPVSGERLLPALNHQNIGIRMSERMARKLAPLDPASVGAFGIIRWQPRPGMKEDWVAEERSQLAGLIGHIKRMSEKYIAEQSAIAQGE
;
A
#
# COMPACT_ATOMS: atom_id res chain seq x y z
N MET A 1 26.57 15.96 20.84
CA MET A 1 25.87 14.93 20.04
C MET A 1 26.44 13.59 20.46
N GLN A 2 25.61 12.69 21.00
CA GLN A 2 26.04 11.30 21.30
C GLN A 2 26.15 10.53 19.98
N GLN A 3 27.26 9.81 19.79
CA GLN A 3 27.48 8.96 18.61
C GLN A 3 26.51 7.77 18.59
N SER A 4 26.01 7.41 17.41
CA SER A 4 25.16 6.22 17.23
C SER A 4 25.93 4.95 17.61
N ALA A 5 25.22 3.85 17.94
CA ALA A 5 25.87 2.56 18.24
C ALA A 5 26.75 2.09 17.07
N ARG A 6 26.32 2.35 15.83
CA ARG A 6 27.06 2.05 14.60
C ARG A 6 28.34 2.87 14.46
N GLU A 7 28.28 4.17 14.76
CA GLU A 7 29.45 5.05 14.78
C GLU A 7 30.45 4.66 15.87
N ARG A 8 29.95 4.29 17.06
CA ARG A 8 30.78 3.76 18.15
C ARG A 8 31.44 2.44 17.78
N HIS A 9 30.71 1.52 17.14
CA HIS A 9 31.25 0.26 16.65
C HIS A 9 32.40 0.49 15.64
N GLN A 10 32.19 1.38 14.67
CA GLN A 10 33.24 1.72 13.69
C GLN A 10 34.45 2.39 14.33
N ALA A 11 34.25 3.26 15.33
CA ALA A 11 35.35 3.89 16.05
C ALA A 11 36.18 2.86 16.85
N LEU A 12 35.53 1.88 17.49
CA LEU A 12 36.21 0.81 18.22
C LEU A 12 37.00 -0.12 17.29
N LEU A 13 36.43 -0.51 16.15
CA LEU A 13 37.13 -1.31 15.14
C LEU A 13 38.40 -0.60 14.64
N LYS A 14 38.30 0.69 14.35
CA LYS A 14 39.46 1.50 13.93
C LYS A 14 40.50 1.65 15.05
N GLY A 15 40.05 1.80 16.30
CA GLY A 15 40.93 1.80 17.47
C GLY A 15 41.70 0.49 17.60
N LYS A 16 41.02 -0.65 17.47
CA LYS A 16 41.63 -1.99 17.51
C LYS A 16 42.66 -2.18 16.39
N GLU A 17 42.34 -1.77 15.17
CA GLU A 17 43.26 -1.84 14.02
C GLU A 17 44.57 -1.08 14.33
N THR A 18 44.46 0.14 14.85
CA THR A 18 45.61 0.99 15.22
C THR A 18 46.49 0.33 16.31
N LEU A 19 45.88 -0.25 17.36
CA LEU A 19 46.64 -0.93 18.42
C LEU A 19 47.29 -2.23 17.91
N THR A 20 46.61 -2.94 17.02
CA THR A 20 47.14 -4.18 16.42
C THR A 20 48.34 -3.90 15.54
N GLU A 21 48.31 -2.84 14.73
CA GLU A 21 49.45 -2.36 13.96
C GLU A 21 50.63 -1.95 14.86
N SER A 22 50.34 -1.21 15.93
CA SER A 22 51.36 -0.79 16.91
C SER A 22 52.02 -1.99 17.61
N LEU A 23 51.22 -2.99 18.00
CA LEU A 23 51.71 -4.24 18.59
C LEU A 23 52.58 -5.04 17.61
N ALA A 24 52.18 -5.10 16.33
CA ALA A 24 52.96 -5.77 15.29
C ALA A 24 54.32 -5.07 15.08
N GLY A 25 54.34 -3.74 15.09
CA GLY A 25 55.57 -2.94 15.06
C GLY A 25 56.52 -3.29 16.22
N LEU A 26 56.01 -3.25 17.46
CA LEU A 26 56.81 -3.58 18.65
C LEU A 26 57.31 -5.03 18.66
N ARG A 27 56.52 -5.99 18.17
CA ARG A 27 56.98 -7.39 18.02
C ARG A 27 58.08 -7.54 16.98
N SER A 28 58.03 -6.74 15.91
CA SER A 28 59.09 -6.70 14.91
C SER A 28 60.39 -6.14 15.51
N GLU A 29 60.31 -5.05 16.26
CA GLU A 29 61.44 -4.46 16.97
C GLU A 29 62.05 -5.41 18.01
N GLN A 30 61.22 -6.08 18.79
CA GLN A 30 61.66 -7.12 19.73
C GLN A 30 62.42 -8.24 19.00
N SER A 31 61.91 -8.69 17.86
CA SER A 31 62.55 -9.74 17.05
C SER A 31 63.90 -9.27 16.51
N ALA A 32 63.99 -8.01 16.05
CA ALA A 32 65.25 -7.42 15.60
C ALA A 32 66.26 -7.31 16.74
N ALA A 33 65.85 -6.90 17.93
CA ALA A 33 66.71 -6.81 19.10
C ALA A 33 67.27 -8.20 19.50
N LEU A 34 66.42 -9.23 19.47
CA LEU A 34 66.83 -10.62 19.73
C LEU A 34 67.86 -11.12 18.69
N ILE A 35 67.65 -10.85 17.40
CA ILE A 35 68.58 -11.24 16.32
C ILE A 35 69.93 -10.53 16.48
N ASN A 36 69.91 -9.25 16.82
CA ASN A 36 71.10 -8.42 16.95
C ASN A 36 71.80 -8.54 18.32
N GLY A 37 71.23 -9.31 19.26
CA GLY A 37 71.78 -9.49 20.61
C GLY A 37 71.71 -8.24 21.49
N THR A 38 70.79 -7.31 21.21
CA THR A 38 70.60 -6.07 21.97
C THR A 38 69.43 -6.18 22.93
N GLU A 39 69.45 -5.41 24.02
CA GLU A 39 68.36 -5.37 25.00
C GLU A 39 67.10 -4.69 24.41
N PHE A 40 65.92 -5.23 24.71
CA PHE A 40 64.63 -4.68 24.30
C PHE A 40 63.90 -4.08 25.51
N ALA A 41 63.66 -2.77 25.50
CA ALA A 41 63.11 -2.04 26.65
C ALA A 41 61.56 -2.02 26.71
N HIS A 42 60.87 -2.29 25.59
CA HIS A 42 59.42 -2.08 25.45
C HIS A 42 58.57 -3.32 25.75
N GLY A 43 59.09 -4.25 26.56
CA GLY A 43 58.38 -5.49 26.91
C GLY A 43 57.10 -5.26 27.73
N ALA A 44 57.04 -4.18 28.52
CA ALA A 44 55.84 -3.78 29.24
C ALA A 44 54.75 -3.22 28.30
N ASP A 45 55.17 -2.46 27.28
CA ASP A 45 54.27 -1.84 26.29
C ASP A 45 53.55 -2.91 25.46
N ILE A 46 54.22 -4.01 25.11
CA ILE A 46 53.61 -5.17 24.44
C ILE A 46 52.47 -5.77 25.28
N ARG A 47 52.67 -5.91 26.60
CA ARG A 47 51.64 -6.45 27.50
C ARG A 47 50.45 -5.50 27.62
N ALA A 48 50.73 -4.22 27.86
CA ALA A 48 49.70 -3.18 27.94
C ALA A 48 48.84 -3.14 26.66
N LEU A 49 49.46 -3.16 25.48
CA LEU A 49 48.72 -3.19 24.22
C LEU A 49 47.92 -4.48 24.01
N THR A 50 48.41 -5.61 24.50
CA THR A 50 47.68 -6.89 24.41
C THR A 50 46.43 -6.83 25.29
N ASP A 51 46.56 -6.33 26.51
CA ASP A 51 45.44 -6.16 27.45
C ASP A 51 44.42 -5.14 26.91
N ASP A 52 44.88 -4.03 26.31
CA ASP A 52 44.03 -3.02 25.69
C ASP A 52 43.26 -3.57 24.47
N ILE A 53 43.89 -4.42 23.65
CA ILE A 53 43.22 -5.09 22.52
C ILE A 53 42.15 -6.06 23.02
N GLU A 54 42.42 -6.83 24.08
CA GLU A 54 41.44 -7.75 24.67
C GLU A 54 40.26 -6.98 25.29
N ALA A 55 40.53 -5.86 25.97
CA ALA A 55 39.49 -4.97 26.47
C ALA A 55 38.65 -4.35 25.34
N LEU A 56 39.27 -3.97 24.22
CA LEU A 56 38.57 -3.50 23.04
C LEU A 56 37.72 -4.59 22.40
N ASP A 57 38.16 -5.85 22.41
CA ASP A 57 37.37 -6.97 21.88
C ASP A 57 36.08 -7.17 22.66
N GLY A 58 36.16 -7.16 24.00
CA GLY A 58 34.96 -7.19 24.84
C GLY A 58 34.04 -5.98 24.60
N ALA A 59 34.59 -4.78 24.39
CA ALA A 59 33.80 -3.59 24.07
C ALA A 59 33.14 -3.67 22.67
N ILE A 60 33.85 -4.22 21.67
CA ILE A 60 33.34 -4.40 20.31
C ILE A 60 32.17 -5.38 20.30
N GLU A 61 32.26 -6.51 21.02
CA GLU A 61 31.17 -7.49 21.11
C GLU A 61 29.89 -6.85 21.67
N VAL A 62 29.99 -6.10 22.76
CA VAL A 62 28.86 -5.41 23.38
C VAL A 62 28.25 -4.38 22.42
N VAL A 63 29.09 -3.53 21.81
CA VAL A 63 28.61 -2.46 20.93
C VAL A 63 28.07 -3.00 19.60
N SER A 64 28.57 -4.15 19.13
CA SER A 64 28.01 -4.82 17.94
C SER A 64 26.58 -5.29 18.20
N ALA A 65 26.32 -5.92 19.36
CA ALA A 65 24.97 -6.34 19.73
C ALA A 65 24.01 -5.14 19.84
N ASP A 66 24.47 -4.04 20.44
CA ASP A 66 23.70 -2.79 20.51
C ASP A 66 23.42 -2.20 19.12
N ALA A 67 24.39 -2.27 18.20
CA ALA A 67 24.24 -1.76 16.84
C ALA A 67 23.23 -2.58 16.02
N ASP A 68 23.25 -3.91 16.14
CA ASP A 68 22.29 -4.79 15.48
C ASP A 68 20.87 -4.58 16.03
N ALA A 69 20.72 -4.47 17.35
CA ALA A 69 19.45 -4.17 17.99
C ALA A 69 18.89 -2.80 17.54
N GLU A 70 19.74 -1.79 17.46
CA GLU A 70 19.36 -0.46 16.95
C GLU A 70 18.89 -0.52 15.48
N GLU A 71 19.58 -1.27 14.63
CA GLU A 71 19.17 -1.43 13.23
C GLU A 71 17.81 -2.14 13.11
N VAL A 72 17.55 -3.16 13.93
CA VAL A 72 16.25 -3.83 14.00
C VAL A 72 15.14 -2.86 14.43
N ARG A 73 15.38 -2.03 15.45
CA ARG A 73 14.41 -1.02 15.92
C ARG A 73 14.10 0.03 14.86
N GLN A 74 15.12 0.51 14.15
CA GLN A 74 14.95 1.49 13.08
C GLN A 74 14.14 0.91 11.91
N ARG A 75 14.42 -0.34 11.52
CA ARG A 75 13.63 -1.04 10.49
C ARG A 75 12.18 -1.21 10.92
N ALA A 76 11.93 -1.60 12.16
CA ALA A 76 10.58 -1.75 12.70
C ALA A 76 9.81 -0.41 12.68
N THR A 77 10.47 0.69 13.06
CA THR A 77 9.89 2.05 13.00
C THR A 77 9.49 2.43 11.57
N SER A 78 10.38 2.21 10.59
CA SER A 78 10.09 2.49 9.18
C SER A 78 8.94 1.63 8.63
N ASN A 79 8.87 0.36 9.03
CA ASN A 79 7.77 -0.52 8.65
C ASN A 79 6.42 -0.06 9.21
N ILE A 80 6.39 0.46 10.44
CA ILE A 80 5.18 1.04 11.04
C ILE A 80 4.71 2.24 10.23
N GLU A 81 5.61 3.19 9.95
CA GLU A 81 5.28 4.40 9.19
C GLU A 81 4.72 4.05 7.81
N ARG A 82 5.37 3.13 7.08
CA ARG A 82 4.89 2.65 5.78
C ARG A 82 3.49 2.03 5.91
N ARG A 83 3.27 1.15 6.90
CA ARG A 83 1.96 0.50 7.08
C ARG A 83 0.86 1.49 7.43
N GLN A 84 1.16 2.51 8.23
CA GLN A 84 0.21 3.58 8.55
C GLN A 84 -0.15 4.39 7.30
N GLN A 85 0.84 4.71 6.46
CA GLN A 85 0.59 5.39 5.19
C GLN A 85 -0.28 4.55 4.24
N ASP A 86 0.02 3.25 4.12
CA ASP A 86 -0.78 2.32 3.31
C ASP A 86 -2.25 2.27 3.79
N LEU A 87 -2.48 2.24 5.11
CA LEU A 87 -3.82 2.26 5.70
C LEU A 87 -4.56 3.56 5.40
N GLN A 88 -3.90 4.72 5.54
CA GLN A 88 -4.51 6.01 5.20
C GLN A 88 -4.89 6.07 3.72
N GLN A 89 -4.03 5.58 2.84
CA GLN A 89 -4.32 5.52 1.41
C GLN A 89 -5.50 4.57 1.12
N PHE A 90 -5.55 3.41 1.77
CA PHE A 90 -6.64 2.45 1.64
C PHE A 90 -7.99 3.03 2.09
N ASP A 91 -8.00 3.75 3.22
CA ASP A 91 -9.20 4.43 3.73
C ASP A 91 -9.67 5.52 2.75
N GLY A 92 -8.74 6.37 2.26
CA GLY A 92 -9.06 7.38 1.25
C GLY A 92 -9.60 6.78 -0.05
N ASN A 93 -9.06 5.64 -0.50
CA ASN A 93 -9.58 4.94 -1.67
C ASN A 93 -10.98 4.34 -1.42
N SER A 94 -11.25 3.87 -0.20
CA SER A 94 -12.57 3.32 0.19
C SER A 94 -13.64 4.41 0.21
N GLU A 95 -13.32 5.60 0.73
CA GLU A 95 -14.21 6.76 0.68
C GLU A 95 -14.44 7.25 -0.75
N ARG A 96 -13.38 7.29 -1.55
CA ARG A 96 -13.47 7.65 -2.97
C ARG A 96 -14.34 6.68 -3.75
N TRP A 97 -14.24 5.38 -3.48
CA TRP A 97 -15.11 4.36 -4.06
C TRP A 97 -16.57 4.65 -3.79
N LEU A 98 -16.95 4.88 -2.52
CA LEU A 98 -18.34 5.19 -2.15
C LEU A 98 -18.83 6.51 -2.75
N THR A 99 -17.95 7.50 -2.91
CA THR A 99 -18.27 8.76 -3.58
C THR A 99 -18.60 8.51 -5.06
N ILE A 100 -17.77 7.71 -5.76
CA ILE A 100 -18.02 7.35 -7.16
C ILE A 100 -19.34 6.58 -7.30
N VAL A 101 -19.67 5.68 -6.36
CA VAL A 101 -20.95 4.97 -6.35
C VAL A 101 -22.13 5.92 -6.23
N ALA A 102 -22.05 6.91 -5.33
CA ALA A 102 -23.08 7.95 -5.20
C ALA A 102 -23.24 8.78 -6.48
N ASP A 103 -22.13 9.16 -7.11
CA ASP A 103 -22.15 9.90 -8.38
C ASP A 103 -22.79 9.07 -9.51
N ILE A 104 -22.49 7.77 -9.53
CA ILE A 104 -23.08 6.83 -10.50
C ILE A 104 -24.58 6.66 -10.26
N GLU A 105 -25.03 6.51 -9.01
CA GLU A 105 -26.45 6.42 -8.63
C GLU A 105 -27.23 7.66 -9.11
N ALA A 106 -26.67 8.86 -8.89
CA ALA A 106 -27.26 10.10 -9.36
C ALA A 106 -27.30 10.20 -10.90
N ALA A 107 -26.23 9.78 -11.57
CA ALA A 107 -26.15 9.78 -13.03
C ALA A 107 -27.17 8.80 -13.66
N VAL A 108 -27.33 7.61 -13.07
CA VAL A 108 -28.33 6.63 -13.52
C VAL A 108 -29.74 7.18 -13.31
N SER A 109 -30.03 7.79 -12.17
CA SER A 109 -31.32 8.42 -11.88
C SER A 109 -31.66 9.48 -12.94
N THR A 110 -30.70 10.36 -13.24
CA THR A 110 -30.84 11.38 -14.30
C THR A 110 -31.10 10.76 -15.68
N ALA A 111 -30.40 9.68 -16.01
CA ALA A 111 -30.59 8.97 -17.27
C ALA A 111 -31.99 8.33 -17.36
N VAL A 112 -32.50 7.77 -16.26
CA VAL A 112 -33.85 7.19 -16.18
C VAL A 112 -34.92 8.27 -16.37
N GLU A 113 -34.76 9.45 -15.77
CA GLU A 113 -35.66 10.60 -15.98
C GLU A 113 -35.69 11.03 -17.45
N GLY A 114 -34.52 11.19 -18.08
CA GLY A 114 -34.44 11.55 -19.50
C GLY A 114 -35.03 10.48 -20.42
N LEU A 115 -34.90 9.20 -20.08
CA LEU A 115 -35.58 8.12 -20.80
C LEU A 115 -37.11 8.19 -20.63
N ALA A 116 -37.62 8.53 -19.46
CA ALA A 116 -39.05 8.68 -19.23
C ALA A 116 -39.64 9.85 -20.04
N GLU A 117 -38.92 10.97 -20.12
CA GLU A 117 -39.29 12.11 -20.98
C GLU A 117 -39.31 11.70 -22.46
N LEU A 118 -38.29 10.98 -22.94
CA LEU A 118 -38.25 10.48 -24.31
C LEU A 118 -39.44 9.57 -24.64
N HIS A 119 -39.86 8.70 -23.71
CA HIS A 119 -41.04 7.85 -23.88
C HIS A 119 -42.34 8.67 -23.99
N THR A 120 -42.43 9.74 -23.19
CA THR A 120 -43.59 10.67 -23.23
C THR A 120 -43.65 11.37 -24.58
N LEU A 121 -42.55 11.99 -25.01
CA LEU A 121 -42.44 12.68 -26.30
C LEU A 121 -42.72 11.74 -27.48
N ALA A 122 -42.21 10.51 -27.44
CA ALA A 122 -42.47 9.55 -28.50
C ALA A 122 -43.96 9.19 -28.63
N SER A 123 -44.67 9.10 -27.50
CA SER A 123 -46.11 8.82 -27.47
C SER A 123 -46.91 10.01 -28.04
N GLU A 124 -46.50 11.24 -27.72
CA GLU A 124 -47.09 12.47 -28.29
C GLU A 124 -46.87 12.54 -29.81
N MET A 125 -45.64 12.26 -30.26
CA MET A 125 -45.29 12.21 -31.69
C MET A 125 -46.06 11.12 -32.42
N GLU A 126 -46.23 9.93 -31.83
CA GLU A 126 -47.00 8.82 -32.43
C GLU A 126 -48.48 9.20 -32.57
N THR A 127 -49.05 9.83 -31.55
CA THR A 127 -50.43 10.32 -31.54
C THR A 127 -50.67 11.33 -32.67
N PHE A 128 -49.71 12.22 -32.92
CA PHE A 128 -49.77 13.17 -34.03
C PHE A 128 -49.53 12.53 -35.40
N ALA A 129 -48.56 11.62 -35.50
CA ALA A 129 -48.10 11.09 -36.78
C ALA A 129 -49.01 10.01 -37.36
N LEU A 130 -49.68 9.17 -36.55
CA LEU A 130 -50.55 8.09 -37.03
C LEU A 130 -51.70 8.58 -37.93
N PRO A 131 -52.48 9.62 -37.56
CA PRO A 131 -53.55 10.15 -38.43
C PRO A 131 -53.02 10.77 -39.72
N VAL A 132 -51.81 11.33 -39.69
CA VAL A 132 -51.20 12.04 -40.83
C VAL A 132 -50.55 11.06 -41.81
N SER A 133 -49.89 10.02 -41.31
CA SER A 133 -49.19 9.04 -42.14
C SER A 133 -50.12 8.03 -42.80
N GLY A 134 -51.32 7.81 -42.23
CA GLY A 134 -52.22 6.74 -42.65
C GLY A 134 -51.71 5.34 -42.28
N GLU A 135 -50.62 5.24 -41.52
CA GLU A 135 -50.07 3.98 -41.02
C GLU A 135 -50.79 3.50 -39.76
N ARG A 136 -50.81 2.18 -39.54
CA ARG A 136 -51.44 1.58 -38.35
C ARG A 136 -50.52 1.55 -37.12
N LEU A 137 -49.21 1.65 -37.32
CA LEU A 137 -48.19 1.58 -36.27
C LEU A 137 -46.95 2.33 -36.75
N LEU A 138 -46.26 3.03 -35.86
CA LEU A 138 -44.98 3.67 -36.14
C LEU A 138 -43.87 3.00 -35.29
N PRO A 139 -43.21 1.95 -35.80
CA PRO A 139 -42.22 1.18 -35.03
C PRO A 139 -41.10 2.02 -34.42
N ALA A 140 -40.73 3.14 -35.05
CA ALA A 140 -39.71 4.04 -34.53
C ALA A 140 -40.13 4.75 -33.24
N LEU A 141 -41.43 5.07 -33.09
CA LEU A 141 -42.00 5.80 -31.96
C LEU A 141 -42.63 4.88 -30.91
N ASN A 142 -42.80 3.60 -31.23
CA ASN A 142 -43.27 2.60 -30.27
C ASN A 142 -42.35 2.53 -29.04
N HIS A 143 -42.92 2.73 -27.86
CA HIS A 143 -42.23 2.72 -26.56
C HIS A 143 -41.39 1.46 -26.32
N GLN A 144 -41.87 0.28 -26.73
CA GLN A 144 -41.12 -0.99 -26.57
C GLN A 144 -39.84 -0.98 -27.41
N ASN A 145 -39.90 -0.44 -28.63
CA ASN A 145 -38.74 -0.34 -29.51
C ASN A 145 -37.76 0.74 -29.04
N ILE A 146 -38.24 1.82 -28.41
CA ILE A 146 -37.38 2.84 -27.81
C ILE A 146 -36.57 2.24 -26.65
N GLY A 147 -37.23 1.52 -25.74
CA GLY A 147 -36.56 0.83 -24.63
C GLY A 147 -35.46 -0.13 -25.11
N ILE A 148 -35.73 -0.94 -26.14
CA ILE A 148 -34.76 -1.87 -26.73
C ILE A 148 -33.56 -1.11 -27.34
N ARG A 149 -33.79 -0.05 -28.11
CA ARG A 149 -32.70 0.72 -28.74
C ARG A 149 -31.83 1.43 -27.71
N MET A 150 -32.42 1.96 -26.63
CA MET A 150 -31.67 2.64 -25.59
C MET A 150 -30.86 1.67 -24.75
N SER A 151 -31.43 0.50 -24.38
CA SER A 151 -30.69 -0.52 -23.65
C SER A 151 -29.51 -1.09 -24.46
N GLU A 152 -29.68 -1.29 -25.77
CA GLU A 152 -28.57 -1.69 -26.66
C GLU A 152 -27.45 -0.64 -26.70
N ARG A 153 -27.79 0.65 -26.77
CA ARG A 153 -26.80 1.74 -26.74
C ARG A 153 -26.06 1.82 -25.41
N MET A 154 -26.76 1.64 -24.29
CA MET A 154 -26.16 1.57 -22.95
C MET A 154 -25.23 0.37 -22.83
N ALA A 155 -25.67 -0.81 -23.26
CA ALA A 155 -24.85 -2.02 -23.30
C ALA A 155 -23.55 -1.83 -24.09
N ARG A 156 -23.60 -1.20 -25.27
CA ARG A 156 -22.39 -0.88 -26.06
C ARG A 156 -21.43 0.08 -25.35
N LYS A 157 -21.94 0.98 -24.50
CA LYS A 157 -21.12 1.88 -23.69
C LYS A 157 -20.51 1.19 -22.49
N LEU A 158 -21.17 0.17 -21.95
CA LEU A 158 -20.66 -0.65 -20.85
C LEU A 158 -19.68 -1.72 -21.32
N ALA A 159 -19.79 -2.21 -22.55
CA ALA A 159 -18.96 -3.28 -23.11
C ALA A 159 -17.43 -3.09 -22.92
N PRO A 160 -16.85 -1.88 -23.03
CA PRO A 160 -15.42 -1.68 -22.76
C PRO A 160 -14.98 -1.88 -21.30
N LEU A 161 -15.91 -1.83 -20.34
CA LEU A 161 -15.60 -2.02 -18.91
C LEU A 161 -15.26 -3.48 -18.60
N ASP A 162 -15.73 -4.42 -19.42
CA ASP A 162 -15.40 -5.83 -19.31
C ASP A 162 -14.93 -6.37 -20.67
N PRO A 163 -13.61 -6.27 -20.95
CA PRO A 163 -13.02 -6.77 -22.20
C PRO A 163 -13.21 -8.27 -22.41
N ALA A 164 -13.49 -9.05 -21.36
CA ALA A 164 -13.76 -10.48 -21.48
C ALA A 164 -15.19 -10.78 -21.97
N SER A 165 -16.09 -9.79 -21.92
CA SER A 165 -17.51 -9.89 -22.26
C SER A 165 -17.88 -9.27 -23.61
N VAL A 166 -16.90 -9.03 -24.50
CA VAL A 166 -17.15 -8.50 -25.85
C VAL A 166 -18.06 -9.46 -26.64
N GLY A 167 -19.31 -9.05 -26.86
CA GLY A 167 -20.35 -9.84 -27.52
C GLY A 167 -21.38 -10.51 -26.59
N ALA A 168 -21.26 -10.36 -25.26
CA ALA A 168 -22.15 -10.99 -24.28
C ALA A 168 -23.39 -10.14 -23.87
N PHE A 169 -23.41 -8.85 -24.19
CA PHE A 169 -24.53 -7.98 -23.84
C PHE A 169 -25.68 -8.11 -24.86
N GLY A 170 -26.60 -9.04 -24.59
CA GLY A 170 -27.85 -9.18 -25.35
C GLY A 170 -28.94 -8.15 -24.97
N ILE A 171 -30.18 -8.41 -25.38
CA ILE A 171 -31.35 -7.63 -24.95
C ILE A 171 -31.59 -7.90 -23.46
N ILE A 172 -31.25 -6.94 -22.60
CA ILE A 172 -31.54 -7.04 -21.18
C ILE A 172 -33.01 -6.65 -20.95
N ARG A 173 -33.82 -7.61 -20.47
CA ARG A 173 -35.16 -7.33 -19.96
C ARG A 173 -35.08 -7.13 -18.46
N TRP A 174 -35.11 -5.87 -18.04
CA TRP A 174 -35.16 -5.50 -16.64
C TRP A 174 -36.58 -5.74 -16.11
N GLN A 175 -36.73 -6.61 -15.11
CA GLN A 175 -37.98 -6.72 -14.36
C GLN A 175 -37.98 -5.67 -13.26
N PRO A 176 -38.98 -4.76 -13.21
CA PRO A 176 -39.07 -3.80 -12.12
C PRO A 176 -39.28 -4.56 -10.80
N ARG A 177 -38.54 -4.17 -9.77
CA ARG A 177 -38.77 -4.59 -8.39
C ARG A 177 -39.45 -3.44 -7.64
N PRO A 178 -40.79 -3.31 -7.74
CA PRO A 178 -41.49 -2.20 -7.12
C PRO A 178 -41.34 -2.26 -5.59
N GLY A 179 -41.06 -1.10 -4.98
CA GLY A 179 -41.02 -0.94 -3.51
C GLY A 179 -39.66 -1.13 -2.85
N MET A 180 -38.60 -1.44 -3.59
CA MET A 180 -37.23 -1.35 -3.06
C MET A 180 -36.80 0.13 -3.03
N LYS A 181 -36.48 0.65 -1.84
CA LYS A 181 -35.60 1.82 -1.74
C LYS A 181 -34.19 1.30 -2.00
N GLU A 182 -33.67 1.63 -3.17
CA GLU A 182 -32.27 1.39 -3.49
C GLU A 182 -31.46 2.55 -2.89
N ASP A 183 -30.50 2.21 -2.02
CA ASP A 183 -29.47 3.11 -1.52
C ASP A 183 -28.15 2.42 -1.85
N TRP A 184 -27.60 2.76 -3.02
CA TRP A 184 -26.47 2.04 -3.60
C TRP A 184 -25.24 2.19 -2.71
N VAL A 185 -25.07 3.36 -2.09
CA VAL A 185 -23.97 3.64 -1.17
C VAL A 185 -24.06 2.80 0.09
N ALA A 186 -25.25 2.67 0.70
CA ALA A 186 -25.42 1.85 1.89
C ALA A 186 -25.21 0.36 1.61
N GLU A 187 -25.72 -0.13 0.47
CA GLU A 187 -25.53 -1.51 0.05
C GLU A 187 -24.04 -1.80 -0.19
N GLU A 188 -23.37 -0.98 -0.99
CA GLU A 188 -21.95 -1.17 -1.30
C GLU A 188 -21.08 -1.09 -0.04
N ARG A 189 -21.36 -0.13 0.85
CA ARG A 189 -20.68 -0.02 2.14
C ARG A 189 -20.84 -1.29 2.96
N SER A 190 -22.02 -1.90 2.97
CA SER A 190 -22.27 -3.14 3.71
C SER A 190 -21.48 -4.32 3.14
N GLN A 191 -21.33 -4.39 1.82
CA GLN A 191 -20.55 -5.42 1.13
C GLN A 191 -19.06 -5.28 1.45
N LEU A 192 -18.54 -4.04 1.48
CA LEU A 192 -17.12 -3.77 1.73
C LEU A 192 -16.74 -3.81 3.22
N ALA A 193 -17.70 -3.63 4.14
CA ALA A 193 -17.44 -3.50 5.57
C ALA A 193 -16.62 -4.67 6.14
N GLY A 194 -16.93 -5.90 5.73
CA GLY A 194 -16.20 -7.10 6.18
C GLY A 194 -14.74 -7.10 5.75
N LEU A 195 -14.48 -6.74 4.48
CA LEU A 195 -13.13 -6.68 3.92
C LEU A 195 -12.31 -5.55 4.55
N ILE A 196 -12.87 -4.34 4.61
CA ILE A 196 -12.22 -3.18 5.21
C ILE A 196 -11.88 -3.47 6.67
N GLY A 197 -12.83 -3.98 7.45
CA GLY A 197 -12.62 -4.33 8.86
C GLY A 197 -11.60 -5.46 9.06
N HIS A 198 -11.47 -6.39 8.10
CA HIS A 198 -10.43 -7.41 8.15
C HIS A 198 -9.03 -6.81 7.90
N ILE A 199 -8.87 -6.01 6.84
CA ILE A 199 -7.60 -5.39 6.46
C ILE A 199 -7.09 -4.46 7.56
N LYS A 200 -7.97 -3.66 8.18
CA LYS A 200 -7.63 -2.79 9.32
C LYS A 200 -7.07 -3.59 10.48
N ARG A 201 -7.79 -4.62 10.94
CA ARG A 201 -7.34 -5.47 12.05
C ARG A 201 -6.00 -6.15 11.79
N MET A 202 -5.79 -6.66 10.58
CA MET A 202 -4.52 -7.28 10.20
C MET A 202 -3.36 -6.27 10.21
N SER A 203 -3.61 -5.05 9.75
CA SER A 203 -2.61 -3.99 9.70
C SER A 203 -2.29 -3.43 11.09
N GLU A 204 -3.31 -3.25 11.94
CA GLU A 204 -3.16 -2.86 13.34
C GLU A 204 -2.35 -3.90 14.13
N LYS A 205 -2.64 -5.19 13.92
CA LYS A 205 -1.85 -6.28 14.51
C LYS A 205 -0.39 -6.20 14.10
N TYR A 206 -0.12 -6.02 12.80
CA TYR A 206 1.25 -5.87 12.30
C TYR A 206 1.96 -4.64 12.89
N ILE A 207 1.26 -3.50 12.99
CA ILE A 207 1.81 -2.30 13.62
C ILE A 207 2.15 -2.55 15.09
N ALA A 208 1.28 -3.25 15.83
CA ALA A 208 1.53 -3.59 17.23
C ALA A 208 2.76 -4.50 17.37
N GLU A 209 2.89 -5.54 16.54
CA GLU A 209 4.06 -6.43 16.51
C GLU A 209 5.35 -5.67 16.21
N GLN A 210 5.35 -4.77 15.23
CA GLN A 210 6.52 -3.93 14.94
C GLN A 210 6.79 -2.89 16.04
N SER A 211 5.76 -2.41 16.73
CA SER A 211 5.92 -1.42 17.81
C SER A 211 6.62 -2.03 19.02
N ALA A 212 6.31 -3.29 19.36
CA ALA A 212 7.02 -4.04 20.40
C ALA A 212 8.51 -4.17 20.05
N ILE A 213 8.82 -4.57 18.81
CA ILE A 213 10.20 -4.66 18.30
C ILE A 213 10.91 -3.31 18.37
N ALA A 214 10.23 -2.21 17.97
CA ALA A 214 10.80 -0.87 18.01
C ALA A 214 11.08 -0.37 19.45
N GLN A 215 10.29 -0.83 20.42
CA GLN A 215 10.48 -0.52 21.85
C GLN A 215 11.54 -1.41 22.51
N GLY A 216 11.89 -2.55 21.89
CA GLY A 216 12.84 -3.52 22.43
C GLY A 216 12.21 -4.55 23.37
N GLU A 217 10.91 -4.79 23.24
CA GLU A 217 10.16 -5.88 23.89
C GLU A 217 10.19 -7.15 23.02
#